data_AF-A0A9W4S132-F1
#
_entry.id   AF-A0A9W4S132-F1
#
_cell.length_a   1.000
_cell.length_b   1.000
_cell.length_c   1.000
_cell.angle_alpha   90.00
_cell.angle_beta   90.00
_cell.angle_gamma   90.00
#
_symmetry.space_group_name_H-M   'P 1'
#
loop_
_entity.id
_entity.type
_entity.pdbx_description
1 polymer ?
#
loop_
_entity_poly.entity_id
_entity_poly.type
_entity_poly.pdbx_seq_one_letter_code
_entity_poly.pdbx_strand_id
1 'polypeptide(L)'
;LERWPADHELRIVGDELTFNDFVKMAEEVKGVKFDVVYDDVEKVRASQISALPGHKDSYDKFPKEQLQWFLAIFELWMATGLGKVEREGSLNEMFPEIKPLTAREMLEKYWKP
;
A
#
# COMPACT_ATOMS: atom_id res chain seq x y z
N LEU A 1 29.08 -12.38 -10.26
CA LEU A 1 28.20 -12.04 -11.39
C LEU A 1 28.98 -11.19 -12.36
N GLU A 2 29.05 -11.61 -13.63
CA GLU A 2 29.80 -10.88 -14.68
C GLU A 2 29.12 -9.57 -15.12
N ARG A 3 27.84 -9.35 -14.76
CA ARG A 3 27.15 -8.09 -15.04
C ARG A 3 25.98 -7.86 -14.06
N TRP A 4 25.89 -6.66 -13.49
CA TRP A 4 24.68 -6.19 -12.79
C TRP A 4 23.60 -5.89 -13.84
N PRO A 5 22.32 -6.24 -13.62
CA PRO A 5 21.22 -5.92 -14.53
C PRO A 5 20.92 -4.41 -14.49
N ALA A 6 21.83 -3.60 -15.04
CA ALA A 6 21.73 -2.14 -15.11
C ALA A 6 20.82 -1.67 -16.26
N ASP A 7 20.41 -2.58 -17.14
CA ASP A 7 19.56 -2.35 -18.30
C ASP A 7 18.07 -2.54 -18.02
N HIS A 8 17.68 -2.89 -16.78
CA HIS A 8 16.30 -3.19 -16.38
C HIS A 8 15.92 -2.51 -15.07
N GLU A 9 14.60 -2.38 -14.84
CA GLU A 9 14.05 -1.87 -13.58
C GLU A 9 14.36 -2.80 -12.41
N LEU A 10 14.97 -2.25 -11.35
CA LEU A 10 15.31 -2.97 -10.14
C LEU A 10 14.13 -2.94 -9.16
N ARG A 11 13.49 -4.10 -8.97
CA ARG A 11 12.30 -4.24 -8.12
C ARG A 11 12.54 -5.30 -7.05
N ILE A 12 12.16 -5.02 -5.81
CA ILE A 12 12.07 -6.02 -4.73
C ILE A 12 10.59 -6.09 -4.35
N VAL A 13 9.98 -7.26 -4.52
CA VAL A 13 8.55 -7.46 -4.26
C VAL A 13 8.40 -8.25 -2.97
N GLY A 14 7.79 -7.63 -1.96
CA GLY A 14 7.48 -8.29 -0.69
C GLY A 14 6.24 -9.15 -0.78
N ASP A 15 5.07 -8.53 -0.62
CA ASP A 15 3.77 -9.17 -0.77
C ASP A 15 2.95 -8.50 -1.88
N GLU A 16 2.09 -9.29 -2.52
CA GLU A 16 1.02 -8.81 -3.39
C GLU A 16 -0.31 -9.01 -2.67
N LEU A 17 -0.97 -7.92 -2.28
CA LEU A 17 -2.21 -7.93 -1.50
C LEU A 17 -3.16 -6.84 -1.98
N THR A 18 -4.46 -7.07 -1.79
CA THR A 18 -5.45 -5.99 -1.86
C THR A 18 -5.53 -5.24 -0.53
N PHE A 19 -6.05 -4.01 -0.53
CA PHE A 19 -6.36 -3.31 0.72
C PHE A 19 -7.34 -4.09 1.60
N ASN A 20 -8.27 -4.84 1.02
CA ASN A 20 -9.21 -5.67 1.77
C ASN A 20 -8.48 -6.80 2.52
N ASP A 21 -7.52 -7.47 1.86
CA ASP A 21 -6.71 -8.50 2.49
C ASP A 21 -5.86 -7.91 3.63
N PHE A 22 -5.27 -6.74 3.39
CA PHE A 22 -4.45 -6.05 4.38
C PHE A 22 -5.27 -5.60 5.59
N VAL A 23 -6.45 -5.01 5.39
CA VAL A 23 -7.35 -4.59 6.48
C VAL A 23 -7.76 -5.80 7.30
N LYS A 24 -8.21 -6.88 6.66
CA LYS A 24 -8.58 -8.12 7.36
C LYS A 24 -7.43 -8.65 8.20
N MET A 25 -6.23 -8.69 7.63
CA MET A 25 -5.02 -9.13 8.33
C MET A 25 -4.70 -8.25 9.54
N ALA A 26 -4.83 -6.93 9.41
CA ALA A 26 -4.60 -6.00 10.51
C ALA A 26 -5.63 -6.14 11.63
N GLU A 27 -6.91 -6.35 11.30
CA GLU A 27 -7.97 -6.64 12.29
C GLU A 27 -7.69 -7.93 13.08
N GLU A 28 -7.27 -9.00 12.38
CA GLU A 28 -6.90 -10.27 13.00
C GLU A 28 -5.73 -10.11 13.97
N VAL A 29 -4.66 -9.42 13.55
CA VAL A 29 -3.46 -9.23 14.37
C VAL A 29 -3.75 -8.35 15.60
N LYS A 30 -4.57 -7.31 15.44
CA LYS A 30 -4.90 -6.39 16.54
C LYS A 30 -6.04 -6.87 17.43
N GLY A 31 -6.81 -7.87 16.98
CA GLY A 31 -7.99 -8.37 17.70
C GLY A 31 -9.13 -7.35 17.79
N VAL A 32 -9.18 -6.39 16.87
CA VAL A 32 -10.22 -5.33 16.83
C VAL A 32 -10.74 -5.16 15.41
N LYS A 33 -11.98 -4.69 15.28
CA LYS A 33 -12.56 -4.31 13.99
C LYS A 33 -12.32 -2.84 13.70
N PHE A 34 -12.08 -2.53 12.43
CA PHE A 34 -11.96 -1.16 11.96
C PHE A 34 -13.28 -0.70 11.34
N ASP A 35 -13.48 0.61 11.38
CA ASP A 35 -14.51 1.26 10.57
C ASP A 35 -13.98 1.42 9.15
N VAL A 36 -14.52 0.64 8.22
CA VAL A 36 -14.05 0.57 6.83
C VAL A 36 -15.05 1.28 5.93
N VAL A 37 -14.57 2.29 5.21
CA VAL A 37 -15.35 3.03 4.22
C VAL A 37 -14.83 2.69 2.82
N TYR A 38 -15.75 2.40 1.90
CA TYR A 38 -15.46 2.17 0.50
C TYR A 38 -15.84 3.40 -0.30
N ASP A 39 -14.87 3.96 -1.04
CA ASP A 39 -15.10 5.04 -1.98
C ASP A 39 -15.24 4.49 -3.41
N ASP A 40 -16.28 4.94 -4.13
CA ASP A 40 -16.46 4.59 -5.54
C ASP A 40 -15.31 5.15 -6.38
N VAL A 41 -14.85 4.39 -7.38
CA VAL A 41 -13.75 4.82 -8.27
C VAL A 41 -14.02 6.17 -8.91
N GLU A 42 -15.27 6.47 -9.30
CA GLU A 42 -15.64 7.77 -9.88
C GLU A 42 -15.49 8.93 -8.89
N LYS A 43 -15.78 8.69 -7.61
CA LYS A 43 -15.57 9.67 -6.54
C LYS A 43 -14.07 9.94 -6.33
N VAL A 44 -13.25 8.88 -6.32
CA VAL A 44 -11.79 8.99 -6.22
C VAL A 44 -11.21 9.72 -7.43
N ARG A 45 -11.70 9.46 -8.66
CA ARG A 45 -11.30 10.20 -9.87
C ARG A 45 -11.58 11.70 -9.77
N ALA A 46 -12.66 12.09 -9.08
CA ALA A 46 -12.98 13.48 -8.79
C ALA A 46 -12.13 14.08 -7.65
N SER A 47 -11.07 13.39 -7.20
CA SER A 47 -10.21 13.79 -6.08
C SER A 47 -10.95 13.90 -4.74
N GLN A 48 -12.06 13.18 -4.61
CA GLN A 48 -12.85 13.14 -3.39
C GLN A 48 -12.62 11.80 -2.69
N ILE A 49 -12.01 11.85 -1.52
CA ILE A 49 -11.78 10.67 -0.69
C ILE A 49 -12.40 10.88 0.70
N SER A 50 -12.78 9.78 1.33
CA SER A 50 -13.29 9.80 2.69
C SER A 50 -12.20 10.25 3.67
N ALA A 51 -12.52 11.24 4.51
CA ALA A 51 -11.54 11.83 5.42
C ALA A 51 -11.35 10.96 6.66
N LEU A 52 -10.26 10.19 6.69
CA LEU A 52 -9.85 9.41 7.85
C LEU A 52 -9.32 10.30 8.98
N PRO A 53 -9.33 9.83 10.26
CA PRO A 53 -8.86 10.62 11.40
C PRO A 53 -7.46 11.22 11.21
N GLY A 54 -6.49 10.44 10.71
CA GLY A 54 -5.13 10.92 10.47
C GLY A 54 -5.02 12.01 9.38
N HIS A 55 -5.97 12.06 8.44
CA HIS A 55 -6.02 13.15 7.45
C HIS A 55 -6.41 14.46 8.14
N LYS A 56 -7.40 14.40 9.05
CA LYS A 56 -7.88 15.56 9.79
C LYS A 56 -6.78 16.18 10.64
N ASP A 57 -5.98 15.34 11.30
CA ASP A 57 -4.83 15.78 12.11
C ASP A 57 -3.72 16.45 11.26
N SER A 58 -3.74 16.27 9.94
CA SER A 58 -2.75 16.83 9.01
C SER A 58 -3.20 18.15 8.38
N TYR A 59 -4.47 18.54 8.50
CA TYR A 59 -5.01 19.70 7.76
C TYR A 59 -4.41 21.05 8.15
N ASP A 60 -3.86 21.18 9.35
CA ASP A 60 -3.15 22.38 9.78
C ASP A 60 -1.82 22.58 9.03
N LYS A 61 -1.24 21.50 8.48
CA LYS A 61 0.03 21.50 7.75
C LYS A 61 -0.15 21.42 6.24
N PHE A 62 -1.19 20.70 5.80
CA PHE A 62 -1.50 20.48 4.39
C PHE A 62 -2.98 20.78 4.12
N PRO A 63 -3.30 21.75 3.24
CA PRO A 63 -4.68 22.04 2.88
C PRO A 63 -5.44 20.78 2.47
N LYS A 64 -6.67 20.63 2.98
CA LYS A 64 -7.50 19.44 2.77
C LYS A 64 -7.57 19.03 1.30
N GLU A 65 -7.86 19.97 0.40
CA GLU A 65 -8.01 19.69 -1.04
C GLU A 65 -6.73 19.16 -1.68
N GLN A 66 -5.57 19.69 -1.28
CA GLN A 66 -4.27 19.24 -1.79
C GLN A 66 -3.94 17.84 -1.27
N LEU A 67 -4.20 17.58 0.02
CA LEU A 67 -4.00 16.25 0.60
C LEU A 67 -4.93 15.22 -0.04
N GLN A 68 -6.21 15.56 -0.23
CA GLN A 68 -7.17 14.67 -0.87
C GLN A 68 -6.81 14.38 -2.33
N TRP A 69 -6.45 15.40 -3.11
CA TRP A 69 -5.98 15.22 -4.47
C TRP A 69 -4.77 14.29 -4.54
N PHE A 70 -3.78 14.50 -3.67
CA PHE A 70 -2.57 13.68 -3.65
C PHE A 70 -2.85 12.22 -3.28
N LEU A 71 -3.64 11.98 -2.23
CA LEU A 71 -3.99 10.63 -1.78
C LEU A 71 -4.89 9.90 -2.79
N ALA A 72 -5.81 10.62 -3.45
CA ALA A 72 -6.70 10.05 -4.47
C ALA A 72 -5.93 9.42 -5.64
N ILE A 73 -4.73 9.93 -5.98
CA ILE A 73 -3.88 9.35 -7.02
C ILE A 73 -3.49 7.91 -6.66
N PHE A 74 -3.00 7.70 -5.43
CA PHE A 74 -2.59 6.38 -4.97
C PHE A 74 -3.78 5.44 -4.79
N GLU A 75 -4.88 5.93 -4.22
CA GLU A 75 -6.10 5.14 -4.06
C GLU A 75 -6.64 4.68 -5.43
N LEU A 76 -6.62 5.56 -6.45
CA LEU A 76 -7.02 5.21 -7.81
C LEU A 76 -6.10 4.16 -8.43
N TRP A 77 -4.78 4.27 -8.23
CA TRP A 77 -3.84 3.26 -8.73
C TRP A 77 -4.09 1.89 -8.12
N MET A 78 -4.36 1.84 -6.82
CA MET A 78 -4.68 0.58 -6.14
C MET A 78 -6.03 0.02 -6.59
N ALA A 79 -7.05 0.88 -6.74
CA ALA A 79 -8.39 0.46 -7.17
C ALA A 79 -8.45 -0.01 -8.63
N THR A 80 -7.59 0.52 -9.51
CA THR A 80 -7.53 0.15 -10.93
C THR A 80 -6.46 -0.89 -11.26
N GLY A 81 -5.70 -1.36 -10.27
CA GLY A 81 -4.64 -2.35 -10.43
C GLY A 81 -3.31 -1.79 -10.96
N LEU A 82 -3.21 -0.48 -11.22
CA LEU A 82 -1.96 0.19 -11.62
C LEU A 82 -0.90 0.17 -10.51
N GLY A 83 -1.30 -0.04 -9.25
CA GLY A 83 -0.38 -0.19 -8.12
C GLY A 83 0.33 -1.55 -8.05
N LYS A 84 -0.04 -2.52 -8.90
CA LYS A 84 0.58 -3.85 -8.91
C LYS A 84 1.97 -3.77 -9.53
N VAL A 85 2.95 -4.33 -8.83
CA VAL A 85 4.33 -4.48 -9.33
C VAL A 85 4.54 -5.94 -9.71
N GLU A 86 4.87 -6.19 -10.98
CA GLU A 86 5.12 -7.55 -11.47
C GLU A 86 6.31 -8.19 -10.74
N ARG A 87 6.14 -9.46 -10.34
CA ARG A 87 7.18 -10.21 -9.62
C ARG A 87 8.25 -10.76 -10.55
N GLU A 88 7.88 -11.09 -11.78
CA GLU A 88 8.79 -11.63 -12.79
C GLU A 88 9.96 -10.66 -13.02
N GLY A 89 11.19 -11.18 -12.93
CA GLY A 89 12.41 -10.39 -13.06
C GLY A 89 12.70 -9.46 -11.86
N SER A 90 12.07 -9.70 -10.71
CA SER A 90 12.43 -9.02 -9.47
C SER A 90 13.77 -9.50 -8.91
N LEU A 91 14.45 -8.65 -8.16
CA LEU A 91 15.73 -8.97 -7.54
C LEU A 91 15.62 -10.13 -6.56
N ASN A 92 14.52 -10.25 -5.81
CA ASN A 92 14.30 -11.37 -4.90
C ASN A 92 13.84 -12.66 -5.59
N GLU A 93 13.60 -12.65 -6.92
CA GLU A 93 13.53 -13.86 -7.75
C GLU A 93 14.94 -14.29 -8.21
N MET A 94 15.78 -13.31 -8.56
CA MET A 94 17.18 -13.54 -8.98
C MET A 94 18.11 -13.91 -7.81
N PHE A 95 17.84 -13.38 -6.62
CA PHE A 95 18.64 -13.49 -5.40
C PHE A 95 17.77 -14.00 -4.24
N PRO A 96 17.61 -15.32 -4.09
CA PRO A 96 16.73 -15.94 -3.09
C PRO A 96 17.10 -15.65 -1.62
N GLU A 97 18.31 -15.13 -1.38
CA GLU A 97 18.76 -14.62 -0.09
C GLU A 97 18.04 -13.33 0.32
N ILE A 98 17.51 -12.56 -0.64
CA ILE A 98 16.70 -11.39 -0.36
C ILE A 98 15.30 -11.87 0.05
N LYS A 99 15.05 -11.80 1.37
CA LYS A 99 13.76 -12.17 1.97
C LYS A 99 13.11 -10.93 2.56
N PRO A 100 12.21 -10.26 1.83
CA PRO A 100 11.45 -9.15 2.37
C PRO A 100 10.58 -9.60 3.54
N LEU A 101 10.30 -8.68 4.45
CA LEU A 101 9.31 -8.89 5.51
C LEU A 101 7.91 -8.89 4.88
N THR A 102 7.10 -9.90 5.17
CA THR A 102 5.69 -9.91 4.75
C THR A 102 4.88 -8.89 5.55
N ALA A 103 3.74 -8.46 5.01
CA ALA A 103 2.77 -7.61 5.69
C ALA A 103 2.31 -8.23 7.01
N ARG A 104 2.12 -9.55 7.05
CA ARG A 104 1.71 -10.26 8.27
C ARG A 104 2.82 -10.24 9.32
N GLU A 105 4.04 -10.61 8.95
CA GLU A 105 5.16 -10.59 9.89
C GLU A 105 5.42 -9.18 10.40
N MET A 106 5.27 -8.16 9.54
CA MET A 106 5.36 -6.75 9.93
C MET A 106 4.29 -6.38 10.97
N LEU A 107 3.03 -6.71 10.70
CA LEU A 107 1.94 -6.44 11.64
C LEU A 107 2.13 -7.19 12.96
N GLU A 108 2.48 -8.48 12.92
CA GLU A 108 2.68 -9.29 14.12
C GLU A 108 3.87 -8.82 14.96
N LYS A 109 4.94 -8.35 14.32
CA LYS A 109 6.16 -7.92 15.01
C LYS A 109 6.04 -6.54 15.64
N TYR A 110 5.33 -5.61 14.99
CA TYR A 110 5.36 -4.19 15.37
C TYR A 110 3.99 -3.60 15.75
N TRP A 111 2.87 -4.26 15.42
CA TRP A 111 1.51 -3.79 15.70
C TRP A 111 0.67 -4.73 16.55
N LYS A 112 1.17 -5.92 16.87
CA LYS A 112 0.52 -6.81 17.85
C LYS A 112 0.56 -6.15 19.25
N PRO A 113 -0.57 -6.13 19.98
CA PRO A 113 -0.63 -5.57 21.34
C PRO A 113 0.30 -6.25 22.34
#